data_AF-A0AAD0MR52-F1
#
_entry.id   AF-A0AAD0MR52-F1
#
_cell.length_a   1.000
_cell.length_b   1.000
_cell.length_c   1.000
_cell.angle_alpha   90.00
_cell.angle_beta   90.00
_cell.angle_gamma   90.00
#
_symmetry.space_group_name_H-M   'P 1'
#
loop_
_entity.id
_entity.type
_entity.pdbx_description
1 polymer ?
#
loop_
_entity_poly.entity_id
_entity_poly.type
_entity_poly.pdbx_seq_one_letter_code
_entity_poly.pdbx_strand_id
1 'polypeptide(L)'
;MAAKPIYRVVVHQQGEIWDLYVREIFQSELWGFIEVEEFVFDDASRVVVDPGAEKLQRTFEGVKRSYLPLNAIVRIDEVEREGPLKAVKSDARVAEFPRPFPLPPRGEG
;
A
#
# COMPACT_ATOMS: atom_id res chain seq x y z
N MET A 1 12.67 26.58 6.16
CA MET A 1 11.88 25.77 5.22
C MET A 1 11.03 24.85 6.06
N ALA A 2 9.72 24.76 5.82
CA ALA A 2 8.87 23.80 6.52
C ALA A 2 9.28 22.39 6.09
N ALA A 3 9.31 21.43 7.02
CA ALA A 3 9.53 20.03 6.68
C ALA A 3 8.38 19.56 5.80
N LYS A 4 8.68 18.85 4.70
CA LYS A 4 7.63 18.20 3.91
C LYS A 4 6.90 17.18 4.79
N PRO A 5 5.57 17.13 4.78
CA PRO A 5 4.82 16.15 5.55
C PRO A 5 5.20 14.72 5.14
N ILE A 6 5.01 13.78 6.06
CA ILE A 6 5.15 12.34 5.80
C ILE A 6 3.80 11.72 6.12
N TYR A 7 3.31 10.89 5.21
CA TYR A 7 2.08 10.15 5.38
C TYR A 7 2.37 8.67 5.56
N ARG A 8 1.74 8.06 6.55
CA ARG A 8 1.66 6.59 6.69
C ARG A 8 0.37 6.11 6.05
N VAL A 9 0.49 5.33 4.99
CA VAL A 9 -0.63 4.69 4.28
C VAL A 9 -0.63 3.21 4.63
N VAL A 10 -1.64 2.78 5.39
CA VAL A 10 -1.83 1.38 5.77
C VAL A 10 -2.72 0.73 4.73
N VAL A 11 -2.22 -0.29 4.04
CA VAL A 11 -2.95 -0.97 2.96
C VAL A 11 -3.04 -2.47 3.18
N HIS A 12 -4.15 -3.06 2.76
CA HIS A 12 -4.28 -4.50 2.63
C HIS A 12 -3.86 -4.95 1.22
N GLN A 13 -2.85 -5.81 1.13
CA GLN A 13 -2.32 -6.33 -0.12
C GLN A 13 -2.06 -7.84 -0.01
N GLN A 14 -2.71 -8.64 -0.87
CA GLN A 14 -2.53 -10.10 -0.95
C GLN A 14 -2.57 -10.84 0.40
N GLY A 15 -3.46 -10.43 1.32
CA GLY A 15 -3.59 -11.06 2.65
C GLY A 15 -2.57 -10.56 3.68
N GLU A 16 -1.80 -9.53 3.35
CA GLU A 16 -0.90 -8.83 4.26
C GLU A 16 -1.38 -7.39 4.47
N ILE A 17 -1.03 -6.82 5.62
CA ILE A 17 -1.16 -5.39 5.88
C ILE A 17 0.24 -4.77 5.74
N TRP A 18 0.36 -3.79 4.86
CA TRP A 18 1.60 -3.07 4.59
C TRP A 18 1.48 -1.63 5.11
N ASP A 19 2.48 -1.21 5.86
CA ASP A 19 2.68 0.19 6.22
C ASP A 19 3.61 0.84 5.19
N LEU A 20 3.09 1.79 4.41
CA LEU A 20 3.86 2.55 3.42
C LEU A 20 4.06 3.98 3.94
N TYR A 21 5.26 4.51 3.80
CA TYR A 21 5.54 5.92 4.07
C TYR A 21 5.77 6.66 2.76
N VAL A 22 5.08 7.78 2.57
CA VAL A 22 5.08 8.58 1.34
C VAL A 22 5.07 10.06 1.68
N ARG A 23 5.52 10.94 0.78
CA ARG A 23 5.47 12.40 1.03
C ARG A 23 4.32 13.10 0.35
N GLU A 24 3.76 12.48 -0.67
CA GLU A 24 2.74 13.09 -1.52
C GLU A 24 1.56 12.12 -1.68
N ILE A 25 0.34 12.65 -1.51
CA ILE A 25 -0.93 11.92 -1.66
C ILE A 25 -1.91 12.79 -2.43
N PHE A 26 -2.55 12.23 -3.46
CA PHE A 26 -3.53 12.94 -4.28
C PHE A 26 -4.76 12.11 -4.57
N GLN A 27 -5.89 12.78 -4.79
CA GLN A 27 -7.04 12.15 -5.44
C GLN A 27 -6.65 11.80 -6.88
N SER A 28 -6.89 10.56 -7.30
CA SER A 28 -6.59 10.15 -8.67
C SER A 28 -7.64 10.62 -9.67
N GLU A 29 -7.21 10.83 -10.91
CA GLU A 29 -8.10 10.88 -12.08
C GLU A 29 -8.75 9.50 -12.35
N LEU A 30 -8.15 8.42 -11.85
CA LEU A 30 -8.75 7.09 -11.85
C LEU A 30 -9.80 7.00 -10.74
N TRP A 31 -11.06 6.84 -11.13
CA TRP A 31 -12.16 6.72 -10.18
C TRP A 31 -11.94 5.54 -9.22
N GLY A 32 -12.02 5.83 -7.92
CA GLY A 32 -11.85 4.83 -6.86
C GLY A 32 -10.40 4.58 -6.45
N PHE A 33 -9.44 5.40 -6.88
CA PHE A 33 -8.02 5.29 -6.51
C PHE A 33 -7.48 6.56 -5.85
N ILE A 34 -6.46 6.35 -5.01
CA ILE A 34 -5.61 7.38 -4.42
C ILE A 34 -4.20 7.21 -4.98
N GLU A 35 -3.57 8.32 -5.35
CA GLU A 35 -2.19 8.34 -5.83
C GLU A 35 -1.25 8.61 -4.68
N VAL A 36 -0.18 7.82 -4.60
CA VAL A 36 0.89 8.04 -3.62
C VAL A 36 2.24 8.08 -4.33
N GLU A 37 3.10 9.01 -3.93
CA GLU A 37 4.41 9.26 -4.52
C GLU A 37 5.47 9.57 -3.46
N GLU A 38 6.73 9.66 -3.90
CA GLU A 38 7.89 9.94 -3.02
C GLU A 38 7.95 8.96 -1.84
N PHE A 39 7.99 7.65 -2.15
CA PHE A 39 8.12 6.60 -1.14
C PHE A 39 9.36 6.81 -0.27
N VAL A 40 9.17 6.70 1.04
CA VAL A 40 10.20 6.83 2.06
C VAL A 40 10.50 5.45 2.61
N PHE A 41 11.73 4.98 2.37
CA PHE A 41 12.27 3.76 2.97
C PHE A 41 13.33 4.17 4.00
N ASP A 42 13.32 3.55 5.18
CA ASP A 42 14.37 3.77 6.18
C ASP A 42 15.72 3.29 5.60
N ASP A 43 16.78 4.02 5.89
CA ASP A 43 18.10 3.74 5.35
C ASP A 43 18.59 2.39 5.92
N ALA A 44 19.08 1.49 5.06
CA ALA A 44 19.48 0.12 5.39
C ALA A 44 20.66 0.01 6.40
N SER A 45 21.04 1.13 7.03
CA SER A 45 22.11 1.25 8.03
C SER A 45 21.76 0.65 9.41
N ARG A 46 20.50 0.30 9.66
CA ARG A 46 20.10 -0.41 10.88
C ARG A 46 20.32 -1.92 10.70
N VAL A 47 21.30 -2.43 11.44
CA VAL A 47 21.90 -3.78 11.47
C VAL A 47 20.92 -4.97 11.66
N VAL A 48 19.61 -4.74 11.69
CA VAL A 48 18.58 -5.79 11.71
C VAL A 48 17.64 -5.57 10.54
N VAL A 49 17.87 -6.30 9.45
CA VAL A 49 17.07 -6.25 8.24
C VAL A 49 15.77 -7.03 8.47
N ASP A 50 14.63 -6.34 8.53
CA ASP A 50 13.32 -6.98 8.57
C ASP A 50 12.94 -7.49 7.16
N PRO A 51 12.62 -8.78 6.98
CA PRO A 51 12.25 -9.33 5.67
C PRO A 51 11.06 -8.63 5.00
N GLY A 52 10.14 -8.07 5.80
CA GLY A 52 9.01 -7.30 5.30
C GLY A 52 9.42 -5.96 4.70
N ALA A 53 10.39 -5.28 5.31
CA ALA A 53 10.92 -4.02 4.79
C ALA A 53 11.65 -4.22 3.44
N GLU A 54 12.47 -5.27 3.31
CA GLU A 54 13.13 -5.59 2.04
C GLU A 54 12.11 -5.92 0.93
N LYS A 55 11.07 -6.68 1.26
CA LYS A 55 9.99 -7.01 0.31
C LYS A 55 9.32 -5.74 -0.21
N LEU A 56 8.99 -4.80 0.68
CA LEU A 56 8.40 -3.52 0.30
C LEU A 56 9.35 -2.72 -0.59
N GLN A 57 10.61 -2.58 -0.19
CA GLN A 57 11.61 -1.85 -0.96
C GLN A 57 11.78 -2.42 -2.37
N ARG A 58 11.89 -3.75 -2.51
CA ARG A 58 11.98 -4.43 -3.82
C ARG A 58 10.72 -4.27 -4.65
N THR A 59 9.54 -4.28 -4.02
CA THR A 59 8.24 -4.15 -4.73
C THR A 59 8.09 -2.77 -5.35
N PHE A 60 8.56 -1.74 -4.64
CA PHE A 60 8.45 -0.34 -5.07
C PHE A 60 9.75 0.20 -5.68
N GLU A 61 10.76 -0.65 -5.91
CA GLU A 61 11.99 -0.28 -6.59
C GLU A 61 11.67 0.18 -8.02
N GLY A 62 12.04 1.41 -8.36
CA GLY A 62 11.74 2.02 -9.66
C GLY A 62 10.29 2.49 -9.83
N VAL A 63 9.42 2.35 -8.82
CA VAL A 63 8.04 2.84 -8.85
C VAL A 63 8.00 4.32 -8.48
N LYS A 64 7.57 5.16 -9.41
CA LYS A 64 7.42 6.61 -9.17
C LYS A 64 6.12 6.98 -8.47
N ARG A 65 5.03 6.29 -8.85
CA ARG A 65 3.66 6.53 -8.39
C ARG A 65 2.93 5.21 -8.27
N SER A 66 2.15 5.05 -7.22
CA SER A 66 1.22 3.92 -7.07
C SER A 66 -0.22 4.41 -6.97
N TYR A 67 -1.13 3.66 -7.60
CA TYR A 67 -2.57 3.90 -7.56
C TYR A 67 -3.18 2.87 -6.61
N LEU A 68 -3.52 3.31 -5.41
CA LEU A 68 -4.07 2.46 -4.37
C LEU A 68 -5.60 2.52 -4.43
N PRO A 69 -6.30 1.38 -4.61
CA PRO A 69 -7.75 1.39 -4.65
C PRO A 69 -8.30 1.70 -3.25
N LEU A 70 -9.36 2.50 -3.17
CA LEU A 70 -9.92 3.01 -1.90
C LEU A 70 -10.26 1.89 -0.92
N ASN A 71 -10.75 0.75 -1.41
CA ASN A 71 -11.14 -0.40 -0.58
C ASN A 71 -9.95 -1.20 -0.03
N ALA A 72 -8.74 -1.02 -0.56
CA ALA A 72 -7.52 -1.62 -0.01
C ALA A 72 -6.87 -0.74 1.08
N ILE A 73 -7.21 0.55 1.12
CA ILE A 73 -6.67 1.48 2.11
C ILE A 73 -7.40 1.27 3.43
N VAL A 74 -6.64 0.94 4.48
CA VAL A 74 -7.15 0.80 5.84
C VAL A 74 -7.16 2.17 6.53
N ARG A 75 -6.07 2.94 6.40
CA ARG A 75 -5.94 4.28 7.01
C ARG A 75 -4.82 5.10 6.34
N ILE A 76 -4.98 6.42 6.35
CA ILE A 76 -3.92 7.38 6.01
C ILE A 76 -3.74 8.30 7.21
N ASP A 77 -2.50 8.39 7.72
CA ASP A 77 -2.14 9.27 8.83
C ASP A 77 -1.04 10.23 8.38
N GLU A 78 -1.15 11.53 8.66
CA GLU A 78 0.00 12.45 8.59
C GLU A 78 0.81 12.30 9.89
N VAL A 79 2.12 12.06 9.76
CA VAL A 79 3.01 11.75 10.88
C VAL A 79 4.23 12.66 10.88
N GLU A 80 4.76 12.94 12.06
CA GLU A 80 5.96 13.77 12.20
C GLU A 80 7.24 13.08 11.68
N ARG A 81 7.31 11.74 11.79
CA ARG A 81 8.47 10.93 11.44
C ARG A 81 8.05 9.54 10.96
N GLU A 82 8.84 8.95 10.08
CA GLU A 82 8.74 7.55 9.68
C GLU A 82 9.00 6.61 10.88
N GLY A 83 8.30 5.48 10.87
CA GLY A 83 8.47 4.39 11.82
C GLY A 83 9.00 3.14 11.12
N PRO A 84 9.28 2.06 11.86
CA PRO A 84 9.68 0.79 11.24
C PRO A 84 8.56 0.33 10.29
N LEU A 85 8.92 0.09 9.03
CA LEU A 85 8.05 -0.52 8.04
C LEU A 85 7.59 -1.88 8.55
N LYS A 86 6.28 -2.18 8.45
CA LYS A 86 5.70 -3.44 8.86
C LYS A 86 4.91 -4.05 7.72
N ALA A 87 5.24 -5.30 7.39
CA ALA A 87 4.39 -6.18 6.62
C ALA A 87 3.95 -7.31 7.55
N VAL A 88 2.69 -7.29 7.98
CA VAL A 88 2.15 -8.29 8.90
C VAL A 88 1.12 -9.13 8.15
N LYS A 89 1.13 -10.45 8.35
CA LYS A 89 0.05 -11.30 7.86
C LYS A 89 -1.26 -10.84 8.49
N SER A 90 -2.26 -10.63 7.65
CA SER A 90 -3.60 -10.30 8.11
C SER A 90 -4.26 -11.59 8.63
N ASP A 91 -4.51 -11.67 9.94
CA ASP A 91 -5.34 -12.73 10.55
C ASP A 91 -6.85 -12.43 10.37
N ALA A 92 -7.17 -11.27 9.78
CA ALA A 92 -8.54 -10.87 9.56
C ALA A 92 -9.16 -11.73 8.45
N ARG A 93 -10.34 -12.28 8.75
CA ARG A 93 -11.32 -12.75 7.76
C ARG A 93 -11.87 -11.56 6.98
N VAL A 94 -11.01 -10.81 6.30
CA VAL A 94 -11.45 -9.87 5.27
C VAL A 94 -12.04 -10.74 4.19
N ALA A 95 -13.36 -10.66 4.00
CA ALA A 95 -14.01 -11.39 2.92
C ALA A 95 -13.28 -11.02 1.61
N GLU A 96 -12.78 -12.03 0.88
CA GLU A 96 -12.27 -11.82 -0.48
C GLU A 96 -13.29 -10.99 -1.25
N PHE A 97 -12.82 -9.95 -1.95
CA PHE A 97 -13.66 -9.17 -2.83
C PHE A 97 -14.41 -10.13 -3.77
N PRO A 98 -15.74 -9.99 -3.97
CA PRO A 98 -16.50 -10.95 -4.75
C PRO A 98 -15.86 -11.10 -6.13
N ARG A 99 -15.42 -12.33 -6.45
CA ARG A 99 -14.96 -12.63 -7.81
C ARG A 99 -16.12 -12.30 -8.74
N PRO A 100 -15.87 -11.67 -9.92
CA PRO A 100 -16.92 -11.45 -10.89
C PRO A 100 -17.69 -12.77 -11.06
N PHE A 101 -19.01 -12.69 -10.89
CA PHE A 101 -19.91 -13.83 -10.96
C PHE A 101 -19.54 -14.68 -12.17
N PRO A 102 -19.48 -16.03 -12.04
CA PRO A 102 -19.28 -16.88 -13.21
C PRO A 102 -20.35 -16.49 -14.24
N LEU A 103 -19.89 -16.02 -15.40
CA LEU A 103 -20.76 -15.76 -16.54
C LEU A 103 -21.60 -17.02 -16.75
N PRO A 104 -22.93 -16.88 -16.90
CA PRO A 104 -23.77 -18.04 -17.18
C PRO A 104 -23.18 -18.76 -18.40
N PRO A 105 -23.14 -20.11 -18.40
CA PRO A 105 -22.63 -20.84 -19.54
C PRO A 105 -23.38 -20.34 -20.77
N ARG A 106 -22.61 -19.85 -21.74
CA ARG A 106 -23.14 -19.45 -23.04
C ARG A 106 -23.75 -20.73 -23.61
N GLY A 107 -25.07 -20.82 -23.57
CA GLY A 107 -25.78 -21.95 -24.16
C GLY A 107 -25.34 -22.05 -25.62
N GLU A 108 -24.74 -23.18 -26.00
CA GLU A 108 -24.67 -23.55 -27.39
C GLU A 108 -26.10 -23.88 -27.83
N GLY A 109 -26.67 -22.96 -28.59
CA GLY A 109 -27.90 -23.10 -29.35
C GLY A 109 -27.70 -22.39 -30.67
#